data_AF-G9KCE0-F1
#
_entry.id   AF-G9KCE0-F1
#
_cell.length_a   1.000
_cell.length_b   1.000
_cell.length_c   1.000
_cell.angle_alpha   90.00
_cell.angle_beta   90.00
_cell.angle_gamma   90.00
#
_symmetry.space_group_name_H-M   'P 1'
#
loop_
_entity.id
_entity.type
_entity.pdbx_description
1 polymer ?
#
loop_
_entity_poly.entity_id
_entity_poly.type
_entity_poly.pdbx_seq_one_letter_code
_entity_poly.pdbx_strand_id
1 'polypeptide(L)'
;AAALASFLAGFMVGWFIKPLKETTTSPPYHQSTRWKLVSEMKAENIKSFLRSFTKLPHLAGTEQNLLLAKKIQTQWKKFGLDSAKLVHYDVL
;
A
#
# COMPACT_ATOMS: atom_id res chain seq x y z
N ALA A 1 18.02 -19.86 -61.28
CA ALA A 1 16.64 -19.54 -60.86
C ALA A 1 16.38 -19.93 -59.39
N ALA A 2 16.59 -21.18 -59.00
CA ALA A 2 16.30 -21.67 -57.63
C ALA A 2 17.04 -20.91 -56.50
N ALA A 3 18.34 -20.62 -56.66
CA ALA A 3 19.11 -19.91 -55.63
C ALA A 3 18.62 -18.47 -55.39
N LEU A 4 18.18 -17.78 -56.43
CA LEU A 4 17.60 -16.44 -56.36
C LEU A 4 16.23 -16.46 -55.67
N ALA A 5 15.42 -17.49 -55.95
CA ALA A 5 14.15 -17.70 -55.28
C ALA A 5 14.33 -17.98 -53.79
N SER A 6 15.31 -18.81 -53.41
CA SER A 6 15.63 -19.08 -52.00
C SER A 6 16.12 -17.84 -51.25
N PHE A 7 16.95 -17.01 -51.90
CA PHE A 7 17.44 -15.76 -51.30
C PHE A 7 16.30 -14.76 -51.07
N LEU A 8 15.43 -14.56 -52.08
CA LEU A 8 14.27 -13.67 -51.97
C LEU A 8 13.26 -14.18 -50.94
N ALA A 9 13.03 -15.50 -50.88
CA ALA A 9 12.17 -16.10 -49.86
C ALA A 9 12.73 -15.88 -48.45
N GLY A 10 14.03 -16.10 -48.23
CA GLY A 10 14.68 -15.85 -46.94
C GLY A 10 14.66 -14.37 -46.55
N PHE A 11 14.87 -13.46 -47.50
CA PHE A 11 14.80 -12.02 -47.28
C PHE A 11 13.38 -11.56 -46.91
N MET A 12 12.35 -12.08 -47.59
CA MET A 12 10.96 -11.78 -47.26
C MET A 12 10.57 -12.35 -45.90
N VAL A 13 11.00 -13.56 -45.55
CA VAL A 13 10.77 -14.11 -44.19
C VAL A 13 11.46 -13.26 -43.13
N GLY A 14 12.72 -12.88 -43.33
CA GLY A 14 13.46 -12.02 -42.39
C GLY A 14 12.88 -10.59 -42.27
N TRP A 15 12.31 -10.06 -43.35
CA TRP A 15 11.72 -8.72 -43.35
C TRP A 15 10.31 -8.69 -42.74
N PHE A 16 9.52 -9.76 -42.88
CA PHE A 16 8.17 -9.84 -42.31
C PHE A 16 8.11 -10.46 -40.90
N ILE A 17 9.18 -11.09 -40.40
CA ILE A 17 9.35 -11.32 -38.98
C ILE A 17 9.71 -9.98 -38.33
N LYS A 18 8.68 -9.18 -38.06
CA LYS A 18 8.79 -8.19 -36.99
C LYS A 18 9.27 -8.96 -35.76
N PRO A 19 10.22 -8.46 -34.95
CA PRO A 19 10.34 -9.00 -33.62
C PRO A 19 8.91 -8.91 -33.07
N LEU A 20 8.35 -10.05 -32.69
CA LEU A 20 7.32 -10.05 -31.69
C LEU A 20 8.04 -9.34 -30.54
N LYS A 21 7.92 -8.01 -30.47
CA LYS A 21 7.95 -7.32 -29.20
C LYS A 21 7.00 -8.19 -28.45
N GLU A 22 7.54 -8.98 -27.55
CA GLU A 22 6.72 -9.53 -26.52
C GLU A 22 5.95 -8.30 -26.05
N THR A 23 4.69 -8.23 -26.43
CA THR A 23 3.70 -7.74 -25.50
C THR A 23 3.72 -8.81 -24.42
N THR A 24 4.83 -8.88 -23.68
CA THR A 24 4.81 -8.97 -22.25
C THR A 24 3.87 -7.82 -21.92
N THR A 25 2.58 -8.15 -21.90
CA THR A 25 1.65 -7.62 -20.93
C THR A 25 2.42 -7.74 -19.65
N SER A 26 3.19 -6.69 -19.34
CA SER A 26 3.84 -6.54 -18.05
C SER A 26 2.74 -6.85 -17.05
N PRO A 27 2.92 -7.84 -16.17
CA PRO A 27 1.90 -8.20 -15.21
C PRO A 27 1.40 -6.90 -14.56
N PRO A 28 0.07 -6.76 -14.41
CA PRO A 28 -0.57 -5.49 -14.12
C PRO A 28 0.14 -4.86 -12.93
N TYR A 29 0.78 -3.72 -13.20
CA TYR A 29 1.31 -2.76 -12.25
C TYR A 29 1.55 -3.36 -10.86
N HIS A 30 2.76 -3.84 -10.59
CA HIS A 30 3.17 -4.31 -9.27
C HIS A 30 3.12 -3.10 -8.30
N GLN A 31 1.93 -2.81 -7.79
CA GLN A 31 1.65 -1.70 -6.88
C GLN A 31 2.55 -1.90 -5.67
N SER A 32 3.61 -1.09 -5.59
CA SER A 32 4.60 -1.18 -4.52
C SER A 32 3.88 -1.16 -3.16
N THR A 33 4.42 -1.86 -2.17
CA THR A 33 3.84 -1.86 -0.81
C THR A 33 3.62 -0.43 -0.30
N ARG A 34 4.49 0.51 -0.69
CA ARG A 34 4.33 1.94 -0.46
C ARG A 34 3.05 2.50 -1.07
N TRP A 35 2.78 2.22 -2.33
CA TRP A 35 1.59 2.73 -3.01
C TRP A 35 0.31 2.09 -2.46
N LYS A 36 0.32 0.79 -2.10
CA LYS A 36 -0.79 0.15 -1.36
C LYS A 36 -1.06 0.87 -0.04
N LEU A 37 -0.02 1.13 0.74
CA LEU A 37 -0.15 1.81 2.03
C LEU A 37 -0.79 3.19 1.87
N VAL A 38 -0.28 4.01 0.95
CA VAL A 38 -0.78 5.38 0.73
C VAL A 38 -2.21 5.36 0.20
N SER A 39 -2.56 4.44 -0.71
CA SER A 39 -3.92 4.36 -1.28
C SER A 39 -4.97 3.89 -0.27
N GLU A 40 -4.59 3.13 0.75
CA GLU A 40 -5.52 2.68 1.80
C GLU A 40 -5.83 3.76 2.85
N MET A 41 -5.07 4.86 2.90
CA MET A 41 -5.32 5.97 3.83
C MET A 41 -6.49 6.82 3.32
N LYS A 42 -7.61 6.84 4.08
CA LYS A 42 -8.84 7.57 3.73
C LYS A 42 -9.06 8.80 4.63
N ALA A 43 -9.35 9.96 4.05
CA ALA A 43 -9.56 11.21 4.78
C ALA A 43 -10.74 11.12 5.77
N GLU A 44 -11.77 10.37 5.43
CA GLU A 44 -12.98 10.14 6.20
C GLU A 44 -12.69 9.37 7.49
N ASN A 45 -11.75 8.42 7.42
CA ASN A 45 -11.27 7.69 8.60
C ASN A 45 -10.54 8.65 9.54
N ILE A 46 -9.68 9.53 9.00
CA ILE A 46 -8.97 10.56 9.79
C ILE A 46 -9.96 11.50 10.48
N LYS A 47 -10.95 12.01 9.72
CA LYS A 47 -12.03 12.86 10.24
C LYS A 47 -12.81 12.18 11.37
N SER A 48 -13.17 10.91 11.19
CA SER A 48 -13.88 10.12 12.20
C SER A 48 -13.05 9.89 13.46
N PHE A 49 -11.77 9.50 13.33
CA PHE A 49 -10.88 9.34 14.48
C PHE A 49 -10.70 10.64 15.24
N LEU A 50 -10.43 11.74 14.54
CA LEU A 50 -10.28 13.07 15.11
C LEU A 50 -11.53 13.45 15.92
N ARG A 51 -12.72 13.37 15.31
CA ARG A 51 -13.99 13.65 16.01
C ARG A 51 -14.21 12.75 17.22
N SER A 52 -13.72 11.51 17.19
CA SER A 52 -13.87 10.56 18.30
C SER A 52 -12.93 10.84 19.47
N PHE A 53 -11.77 11.46 19.22
CA PHE A 53 -10.75 11.74 20.23
C PHE A 53 -10.94 13.12 20.87
N THR A 54 -11.52 14.08 20.15
CA THR A 54 -11.68 15.47 20.62
C THR A 54 -13.03 15.76 21.28
N LYS A 55 -13.81 14.74 21.64
CA LYS A 55 -15.13 14.95 22.29
C LYS A 55 -15.03 15.53 23.69
N LEU A 56 -13.97 15.20 24.41
CA LEU A 56 -13.77 15.58 25.81
C LEU A 56 -12.30 16.00 26.02
N PRO A 57 -12.02 16.93 26.94
CA PRO A 57 -10.65 17.25 27.33
C PRO A 57 -9.93 16.01 27.87
N HIS A 58 -8.71 15.76 27.39
CA HIS A 58 -7.91 14.60 27.78
C HIS A 58 -6.51 15.06 28.20
N LEU A 59 -6.46 15.98 29.18
CA LEU A 59 -5.21 16.49 29.74
C LEU A 59 -4.37 15.33 30.33
N ALA A 60 -3.04 15.44 30.26
CA ALA A 60 -2.13 14.45 30.82
C ALA A 60 -2.45 14.16 32.31
N GLY A 61 -2.32 12.89 32.71
CA GLY A 61 -2.63 12.43 34.08
C GLY A 61 -4.12 12.29 34.42
N THR A 62 -5.04 12.78 33.57
CA THR A 62 -6.48 12.64 33.83
C THR A 62 -7.02 11.25 33.49
N GLU A 63 -8.13 10.87 34.12
CA GLU A 63 -8.86 9.62 33.81
C GLU A 63 -9.26 9.55 32.32
N GLN A 64 -9.72 10.66 31.75
CA GLN A 64 -10.12 10.72 30.35
C GLN A 64 -8.96 10.41 29.40
N ASN A 65 -7.74 10.84 29.74
CA ASN A 65 -6.54 10.50 28.98
C ASN A 65 -6.18 9.02 29.10
N LEU A 66 -6.37 8.41 30.27
CA LEU A 66 -6.21 6.96 30.46
C LEU A 66 -7.23 6.15 29.64
N LEU A 67 -8.48 6.57 29.59
CA LEU A 67 -9.52 5.94 28.76
C LEU A 67 -9.15 6.03 27.27
N LEU A 68 -8.65 7.18 26.82
CA LEU A 68 -8.16 7.35 25.45
C LEU A 68 -6.97 6.42 25.17
N ALA A 69 -6.02 6.29 26.09
CA ALA A 69 -4.87 5.38 25.92
C ALA A 69 -5.32 3.91 25.79
N LYS A 70 -6.26 3.44 26.62
CA LYS A 70 -6.86 2.09 26.52
C LYS A 70 -7.61 1.88 25.20
N LYS A 71 -8.31 2.92 24.71
CA LYS A 71 -8.99 2.89 23.40
C LYS A 71 -7.98 2.71 22.27
N ILE A 72 -6.89 3.48 22.25
CA ILE A 72 -5.83 3.37 21.24
C ILE A 72 -5.18 1.99 21.29
N GLN A 73 -4.85 1.49 22.49
CA GLN A 73 -4.32 0.14 22.67
C GLN A 73 -5.22 -0.93 22.05
N THR A 74 -6.54 -0.84 22.29
CA THR A 74 -7.53 -1.76 21.71
C THR A 74 -7.58 -1.65 20.18
N GLN A 75 -7.56 -0.42 19.65
CA GLN A 75 -7.58 -0.18 18.20
C GLN A 75 -6.34 -0.74 17.52
N TRP A 76 -5.15 -0.55 18.10
CA TRP A 76 -3.90 -1.07 17.57
C TRP A 76 -3.88 -2.60 17.51
N LYS A 77 -4.34 -3.28 18.57
CA LYS A 77 -4.52 -4.74 18.53
C LYS A 77 -5.50 -5.16 17.44
N LYS A 78 -6.62 -4.44 17.29
CA LYS A 78 -7.62 -4.71 16.25
C LYS A 78 -7.07 -4.51 14.83
N PHE A 79 -6.16 -3.56 14.63
CA PHE A 79 -5.50 -3.32 13.33
C PHE A 79 -4.44 -4.39 13.00
N GLY A 80 -4.13 -5.28 13.93
CA GLY A 80 -3.21 -6.39 13.71
C GLY A 80 -1.76 -6.11 14.09
N LEU A 81 -1.49 -5.13 14.96
CA LEU A 81 -0.16 -5.02 15.56
C LEU A 81 0.11 -6.21 16.50
N ASP A 82 1.31 -6.80 16.39
CA ASP A 82 1.74 -7.94 17.21
C ASP A 82 1.66 -7.65 18.72
N SER A 83 1.92 -6.39 19.10
CA SER A 83 1.79 -5.96 20.49
C SER A 83 1.39 -4.49 20.61
N ALA A 84 0.62 -4.22 21.66
CA ALA A 84 0.31 -2.86 22.13
C ALA A 84 0.18 -2.89 23.66
N LYS A 85 1.09 -2.22 24.37
CA LYS A 85 1.20 -2.22 25.84
C LYS A 85 1.09 -0.79 26.36
N LEU A 86 0.43 -0.63 27.51
CA LEU A 86 0.44 0.61 28.28
C LEU A 86 1.72 0.61 29.14
N VAL A 87 2.55 1.63 29.00
CA VAL A 87 3.74 1.86 29.83
C VAL A 87 3.50 3.15 30.60
N HIS A 88 3.61 3.08 31.93
CA HIS A 88 3.30 4.19 32.83
C HIS A 88 4.57 4.69 33.51
N TYR A 89 4.54 5.96 33.90
CA TYR A 89 5.58 6.65 34.64
C TYR A 89 4.92 7.58 35.66
N ASP A 90 5.51 7.65 36.84
CA ASP A 90 5.18 8.67 37.83
C ASP A 90 6.02 9.92 37.53
N VAL A 91 5.35 11.01 37.15
CA VAL A 91 5.96 12.29 36.79
C VAL A 91 5.60 13.36 37.81
N LEU A 92 6.43 14.41 37.91
CA LEU A 92 6.27 15.53 38.85
C LEU A 92 5.00 16.34 38.59
#